data_AF-A0A6B3HCN9-F1
#
_entry.id   AF-A0A6B3HCN9-F1
#
_cell.length_a   1.000
_cell.length_b   1.000
_cell.length_c   1.000
_cell.angle_alpha   90.00
_cell.angle_beta   90.00
_cell.angle_gamma   90.00
#
_symmetry.space_group_name_H-M   'P 1'
#
loop_
_entity.id
_entity.type
_entity.pdbx_description
1 polymer ?
#
loop_
_entity_poly.entity_id
_entity_poly.type
_entity_poly.pdbx_seq_one_letter_code
_entity_poly.pdbx_strand_id
1 'polypeptide(L)'
;RLERSWTAPPRSGLFLSVYLEPGDVPVERWGWVPLLAGVAAATGLAKSAGVDTALKWPNDLLVTVAGEERKAGGILGEFAGDGIVVGLGINVSLRADELPAPTAGSLALAGAVSTDRETLLRAVLRSLEHWYGEWKAADGDASASGLQAAYTAGCATLDRTVRAELPGGNSLVGRAVAIDGDGRLV
;
A
#
# COMPACT_ATOMS: atom_id res chain seq x y z
N ARG A 1 -11.49 -0.92 5.66
CA ARG A 1 -11.24 -2.10 6.54
C ARG A 1 -11.95 -1.88 7.88
N LEU A 2 -12.62 -2.90 8.42
CA LEU A 2 -13.40 -2.84 9.67
C LEU A 2 -14.45 -1.71 9.66
N GLU A 3 -15.27 -1.65 8.60
CA GLU A 3 -16.38 -0.67 8.42
C GLU A 3 -15.99 0.83 8.44
N ARG A 4 -14.69 1.15 8.46
CA ARG A 4 -14.23 2.54 8.33
C ARG A 4 -14.51 3.05 6.93
N SER A 5 -15.17 4.21 6.85
CA SER A 5 -15.40 4.94 5.61
C SER A 5 -14.14 5.70 5.17
N TRP A 6 -13.96 5.79 3.85
CA TRP A 6 -12.98 6.69 3.24
C TRP A 6 -13.76 7.79 2.51
N THR A 7 -13.53 9.05 2.88
CA THR A 7 -14.18 10.20 2.29
C THR A 7 -13.14 11.11 1.65
N ALA A 8 -13.46 11.66 0.49
CA ALA A 8 -12.58 12.56 -0.25
C ALA A 8 -13.41 13.53 -1.09
N PRO A 9 -13.03 14.83 -1.17
CA PRO A 9 -13.60 15.75 -2.13
C PRO A 9 -13.49 15.22 -3.56
N PRO A 10 -14.44 15.54 -4.46
CA PRO A 10 -14.38 15.11 -5.85
C PRO A 10 -13.03 15.46 -6.47
N ARG A 11 -12.45 14.48 -7.17
CA ARG A 11 -11.19 14.62 -7.93
C ARG A 11 -9.92 14.85 -7.11
N SER A 12 -9.97 14.76 -5.77
CA SER A 12 -8.81 14.98 -4.89
C SER A 12 -7.85 13.79 -4.75
N GLY A 13 -8.23 12.62 -5.26
CA GLY A 13 -7.45 11.40 -5.15
C GLY A 13 -7.59 10.46 -6.35
N LEU A 14 -6.85 9.36 -6.27
CA LEU A 14 -7.01 8.17 -7.10
C LEU A 14 -7.70 7.09 -6.27
N PHE A 15 -8.85 6.64 -6.74
CA PHE A 15 -9.62 5.56 -6.13
C PHE A 15 -9.91 4.55 -7.22
N LEU A 16 -9.31 3.37 -7.11
CA LEU A 16 -9.43 2.31 -8.09
C LEU A 16 -9.52 0.95 -7.40
N SER A 17 -10.12 0.00 -8.10
CA SER A 17 -10.06 -1.42 -7.76
C SER A 17 -9.63 -2.20 -8.98
N VAL A 18 -8.82 -3.23 -8.77
CA VAL A 18 -8.38 -4.18 -9.79
C VAL A 18 -8.73 -5.59 -9.33
N TYR A 19 -9.18 -6.44 -10.26
CA TYR A 19 -9.36 -7.86 -10.01
C TYR A 19 -8.14 -8.60 -10.53
N LEU A 20 -7.49 -9.37 -9.66
CA LEU A 20 -6.31 -10.17 -9.99
C LEU A 20 -6.67 -11.64 -9.84
N GLU A 21 -6.33 -12.44 -10.83
CA GLU A 21 -6.59 -13.88 -10.87
C GLU A 21 -5.25 -14.65 -10.81
N PRO A 22 -4.84 -15.14 -9.62
CA PRO A 22 -3.54 -15.78 -9.43
C PRO A 22 -3.39 -17.08 -10.23
N GLY A 23 -4.49 -17.74 -10.58
CA GLY A 23 -4.48 -19.02 -11.29
C GLY A 23 -3.98 -20.13 -10.37
N ASP A 24 -2.95 -20.86 -10.81
CA ASP A 24 -2.41 -22.02 -10.08
C ASP A 24 -1.58 -21.66 -8.83
N VAL A 25 -1.38 -20.37 -8.53
CA VAL A 25 -0.66 -19.93 -7.34
C VAL A 25 -1.42 -20.36 -6.08
N PRO A 26 -0.80 -21.08 -5.13
CA PRO A 26 -1.48 -21.57 -3.93
C PRO A 26 -2.12 -20.45 -3.10
N VAL A 27 -3.33 -20.69 -2.59
CA VAL A 27 -4.16 -19.68 -1.90
C VAL A 27 -3.49 -19.11 -0.66
N GLU A 28 -2.63 -19.87 0.01
CA GLU A 28 -1.83 -19.43 1.15
C GLU A 28 -0.87 -18.30 0.81
N ARG A 29 -0.45 -18.17 -0.46
CA ARG A 29 0.44 -17.10 -0.93
C ARG A 29 -0.31 -15.79 -1.19
N TRP A 30 -1.63 -15.83 -1.30
CA TRP A 30 -2.45 -14.68 -1.69
C TRP A 30 -2.42 -13.55 -0.66
N GLY A 31 -2.02 -13.84 0.59
CA GLY A 31 -1.79 -12.85 1.65
C GLY A 31 -0.78 -11.75 1.27
N TRP A 32 0.11 -12.02 0.29
CA TRP A 32 1.06 -11.05 -0.22
C TRP A 32 0.48 -10.03 -1.20
N VAL A 33 -0.66 -10.31 -1.83
CA VAL A 33 -1.19 -9.47 -2.92
C VAL A 33 -1.51 -8.02 -2.48
N PRO A 34 -2.05 -7.75 -1.27
CA PRO A 34 -2.19 -6.37 -0.79
C PRO A 34 -0.85 -5.68 -0.53
N LEU A 35 0.16 -6.40 -0.05
CA LEU A 35 1.51 -5.87 0.18
C LEU A 35 2.21 -5.54 -1.14
N LEU A 36 2.05 -6.41 -2.14
CA LEU A 36 2.46 -6.22 -3.53
C LEU A 36 1.89 -4.93 -4.10
N ALA A 37 0.58 -4.70 -3.94
CA ALA A 37 -0.04 -3.46 -4.40
C ALA A 37 0.53 -2.21 -3.71
N GLY A 38 0.97 -2.34 -2.45
CA GLY A 38 1.71 -1.28 -1.76
C GLY A 38 3.06 -0.99 -2.40
N VAL A 39 3.88 -2.02 -2.63
CA VAL A 39 5.19 -1.88 -3.33
C VAL A 39 5.00 -1.29 -4.72
N ALA A 40 3.98 -1.76 -5.44
CA ALA A 40 3.65 -1.29 -6.77
C ALA A 40 3.27 0.19 -6.77
N ALA A 41 2.39 0.61 -5.86
CA ALA A 41 2.00 2.00 -5.70
C ALA A 41 3.21 2.86 -5.36
N ALA A 42 4.03 2.45 -4.39
CA ALA A 42 5.22 3.19 -3.98
C ALA A 42 6.20 3.38 -5.13
N THR A 43 6.48 2.31 -5.88
CA THR A 43 7.37 2.33 -7.05
C THR A 43 6.83 3.22 -8.16
N GLY A 44 5.51 3.15 -8.44
CA GLY A 44 4.86 3.96 -9.47
C GLY A 44 4.86 5.45 -9.12
N LEU A 45 4.57 5.78 -7.85
CA LEU A 45 4.52 7.15 -7.36
C LEU A 45 5.90 7.80 -7.27
N ALA A 46 6.92 7.08 -6.83
CA ALA A 46 8.30 7.59 -6.84
C ALA A 46 8.71 8.05 -8.26
N LYS A 47 8.40 7.23 -9.27
CA LYS A 47 8.73 7.53 -10.68
C LYS A 47 7.90 8.66 -11.30
N SER A 48 6.62 8.76 -10.96
CA SER A 48 5.67 9.67 -11.64
C SER A 48 5.37 10.96 -10.89
N ALA A 49 5.37 10.91 -9.55
CA ALA A 49 5.10 12.04 -8.66
C ALA A 49 6.38 12.63 -8.07
N GLY A 50 7.53 11.94 -8.15
CA GLY A 50 8.76 12.34 -7.48
C GLY A 50 8.65 12.33 -5.95
N VAL A 51 7.74 11.52 -5.41
CA VAL A 51 7.48 11.39 -3.97
C VAL A 51 7.89 10.01 -3.50
N ASP A 52 8.83 9.96 -2.57
CA ASP A 52 9.14 8.75 -1.83
C ASP A 52 7.99 8.42 -0.88
N THR A 53 7.57 7.16 -0.90
CA THR A 53 6.49 6.66 -0.04
C THR A 53 7.00 5.49 0.78
N ALA A 54 6.57 5.45 2.03
CA ALA A 54 6.86 4.33 2.92
C ALA A 54 5.61 3.47 3.14
N LEU A 55 5.82 2.19 3.40
CA LEU A 55 4.80 1.18 3.61
C LEU A 55 4.62 0.97 5.10
N LYS A 56 3.47 1.36 5.64
CA LYS A 56 3.09 1.00 7.00
C LYS A 56 2.22 -0.24 6.94
N TRP A 57 2.77 -1.34 7.46
CA TRP A 57 2.10 -2.62 7.49
C TRP A 57 0.75 -2.54 8.24
N PRO A 58 -0.30 -3.19 7.72
CA PRO A 58 -0.31 -3.99 6.49
C PRO A 58 -0.70 -3.21 5.23
N ASN A 59 -1.21 -1.98 5.35
CA ASN A 59 -2.10 -1.46 4.30
C ASN A 59 -2.08 0.07 4.12
N ASP A 60 -1.09 0.76 4.65
CA ASP A 60 -1.02 2.22 4.62
C ASP A 60 0.18 2.69 3.78
N LEU A 61 -0.06 3.67 2.91
CA LEU A 61 0.98 4.43 2.21
C LEU A 61 1.24 5.72 3.00
N LEU A 62 2.49 5.93 3.37
CA LEU A 62 2.95 7.12 4.08
C LEU A 62 3.78 8.00 3.16
N VAL A 63 3.68 9.31 3.37
CA VAL A 63 4.53 10.34 2.76
C VAL A 63 5.10 11.22 3.86
N THR A 64 6.22 11.88 3.58
CA THR A 64 6.77 12.90 4.48
C THR A 64 6.23 14.27 4.11
N VAL A 65 5.60 14.95 5.06
CA VAL A 65 5.07 16.32 4.93
C VAL A 65 5.68 17.14 6.04
N ALA A 66 6.47 18.16 5.70
CA ALA A 66 7.15 19.02 6.66
C ALA A 66 7.96 18.24 7.73
N GLY A 67 8.59 17.13 7.34
CA GLY A 67 9.39 16.28 8.23
C GLY A 67 8.60 15.23 9.03
N GLU A 68 7.27 15.17 8.87
CA GLU A 68 6.40 14.22 9.57
C GLU A 68 5.85 13.15 8.62
N GLU A 69 5.76 11.90 9.09
CA GLU A 69 5.07 10.83 8.37
C GLU A 69 3.56 11.02 8.41
N ARG A 70 2.92 11.08 7.24
CA ARG A 70 1.46 11.23 7.12
C ARG A 70 0.89 10.21 6.16
N LYS A 71 -0.32 9.74 6.46
CA LYS A 71 -1.00 8.74 5.64
C LYS A 71 -1.56 9.38 4.36
N ALA A 72 -0.96 9.06 3.22
CA ALA A 72 -1.43 9.49 1.91
C ALA A 72 -2.33 8.46 1.23
N GLY A 73 -2.31 7.20 1.65
CA GLY A 73 -3.13 6.20 0.97
C GLY A 73 -3.42 4.97 1.81
N GLY A 74 -4.35 4.17 1.30
CA GLY A 74 -4.75 2.91 1.87
C GLY A 74 -4.94 1.85 0.79
N ILE A 75 -4.63 0.61 1.14
CA ILE A 75 -4.82 -0.57 0.30
C ILE A 75 -5.83 -1.48 0.99
N LEU A 76 -6.63 -2.17 0.21
CA LEU A 76 -7.56 -3.20 0.69
C LEU A 76 -7.53 -4.37 -0.30
N GLY A 77 -7.27 -5.58 0.20
CA GLY A 77 -7.46 -6.80 -0.57
C GLY A 77 -8.63 -7.59 -0.02
N GLU A 78 -9.50 -8.04 -0.90
CA GLU A 78 -10.66 -8.88 -0.59
C GLU A 78 -10.67 -10.09 -1.52
N PHE A 79 -10.79 -11.29 -0.95
CA PHE A 79 -10.99 -12.50 -1.73
C PHE A 79 -12.33 -12.41 -2.49
N ALA A 80 -12.32 -12.77 -3.76
CA ALA A 80 -13.47 -12.70 -4.64
C ALA A 80 -13.46 -13.90 -5.58
N GLY A 81 -14.10 -15.00 -5.17
CA GLY A 81 -14.11 -16.24 -5.95
C GLY A 81 -12.70 -16.76 -6.18
N ASP A 82 -12.33 -16.90 -7.46
CA ASP A 82 -11.04 -17.44 -7.90
C ASP A 82 -9.92 -16.37 -7.97
N GLY A 83 -10.17 -15.18 -7.40
CA GLY A 83 -9.21 -14.09 -7.41
C GLY A 83 -9.33 -13.17 -6.19
N ILE A 84 -8.68 -12.02 -6.32
CA ILE A 84 -8.58 -11.00 -5.27
C ILE A 84 -8.90 -9.66 -5.90
N VAL A 85 -9.85 -8.94 -5.30
CA VAL A 85 -10.05 -7.53 -5.59
C VAL A 85 -9.11 -6.72 -4.71
N VAL A 86 -8.25 -5.91 -5.34
CA VAL A 86 -7.39 -4.97 -4.65
C VAL A 86 -7.86 -3.55 -4.91
N GLY A 87 -8.33 -2.87 -3.86
CA GLY A 87 -8.64 -1.45 -3.85
C GLY A 87 -7.43 -0.62 -3.42
N LEU A 88 -7.14 0.45 -4.17
CA LEU A 88 -6.19 1.50 -3.79
C LEU A 88 -6.90 2.84 -3.69
N GLY A 89 -6.71 3.51 -2.56
CA GLY A 89 -7.08 4.90 -2.36
C GLY A 89 -5.84 5.73 -2.08
N ILE A 90 -5.56 6.73 -2.92
CA ILE A 90 -4.39 7.61 -2.79
C ILE A 90 -4.86 9.06 -2.82
N ASN A 91 -4.55 9.80 -1.76
CA ASN A 91 -4.73 11.24 -1.66
C ASN A 91 -3.70 11.92 -2.56
N VAL A 92 -4.16 12.53 -3.65
CA VAL A 92 -3.28 13.17 -4.63
C VAL A 92 -3.16 14.65 -4.32
N SER A 93 -4.27 15.38 -4.32
CA SER A 93 -4.27 16.84 -4.29
C SER A 93 -5.06 17.45 -3.13
N LEU A 94 -5.29 16.68 -2.05
CA LEU A 94 -5.88 17.24 -0.83
C LEU A 94 -4.98 18.36 -0.29
N ARG A 95 -5.58 19.51 -0.01
CA ARG A 95 -4.95 20.60 0.73
C ARG A 95 -5.01 20.34 2.24
N ALA A 96 -4.23 21.10 3.00
CA ALA A 96 -4.18 20.97 4.46
C ALA A 96 -5.55 21.20 5.14
N ASP A 97 -6.38 22.09 4.59
CA ASP A 97 -7.74 22.40 5.06
C ASP A 97 -8.78 21.34 4.67
N GLU A 98 -8.43 20.39 3.80
CA GLU A 98 -9.32 19.32 3.31
C GLU A 98 -9.00 17.96 3.93
N LEU A 99 -7.97 17.87 4.79
CA LEU A 99 -7.53 16.61 5.36
C LEU A 99 -8.60 16.04 6.33
N PRO A 100 -8.92 14.73 6.22
CA PRO A 100 -9.92 14.10 7.08
C PRO A 100 -9.42 13.89 8.52
N ALA A 101 -8.11 14.01 8.75
CA ALA A 101 -7.47 13.90 10.06
C ALA A 101 -6.10 14.61 10.06
N PRO A 102 -5.58 15.04 11.22
CA PRO A 102 -4.26 15.68 11.33
C PRO A 102 -3.09 14.82 10.81
N THR A 103 -3.22 13.50 10.92
CA THR A 103 -2.20 12.53 10.48
C THR A 103 -2.33 12.16 9.00
N ALA A 104 -3.31 12.71 8.28
CA ALA A 104 -3.48 12.47 6.85
C ALA A 104 -2.53 13.36 6.04
N GLY A 105 -2.13 12.86 4.88
CA GLY A 105 -1.28 13.56 3.91
C GLY A 105 -1.80 13.38 2.50
N SER A 106 -1.10 14.01 1.55
CA SER A 106 -1.34 13.87 0.12
C SER A 106 -0.04 14.02 -0.64
N LEU A 107 0.00 13.57 -1.90
CA LEU A 107 1.16 13.76 -2.76
C LEU A 107 1.49 15.25 -2.95
N ALA A 108 0.47 16.10 -3.11
CA ALA A 108 0.64 17.55 -3.22
C ALA A 108 1.31 18.15 -1.96
N LEU A 109 0.87 17.75 -0.76
CA LEU A 109 1.49 18.21 0.48
C LEU A 109 2.91 17.68 0.68
N ALA A 110 3.24 16.54 0.06
CA ALA A 110 4.57 15.95 0.06
C ALA A 110 5.50 16.53 -1.03
N GLY A 111 5.05 17.57 -1.76
CA GLY A 111 5.87 18.24 -2.76
C GLY A 111 5.94 17.51 -4.11
N ALA A 112 4.91 16.75 -4.48
CA ALA A 112 4.89 16.04 -5.75
C ALA A 112 5.13 16.96 -6.95
N VAL A 113 6.02 16.53 -7.85
CA VAL A 113 6.30 17.23 -9.10
C VAL A 113 5.17 17.08 -10.12
N SER A 114 4.29 16.10 -9.93
CA SER A 114 3.09 15.89 -10.73
C SER A 114 1.93 15.40 -9.86
N THR A 115 0.77 16.03 -10.05
CA THR A 115 -0.52 15.58 -9.51
C THR A 115 -1.48 15.17 -10.63
N ASP A 116 -0.97 14.96 -11.85
CA ASP A 116 -1.77 14.48 -12.98
C ASP A 116 -2.19 13.03 -12.75
N ARG A 117 -3.47 12.83 -12.46
CA ARG A 117 -4.01 11.54 -12.03
C ARG A 117 -3.92 10.47 -13.10
N GLU A 118 -3.97 10.83 -14.38
CA GLU A 118 -3.79 9.85 -15.45
C GLU A 118 -2.36 9.32 -15.49
N THR A 119 -1.36 10.22 -15.41
CA THR A 119 0.06 9.87 -15.33
C THR A 119 0.34 8.98 -14.12
N LEU A 120 -0.18 9.36 -12.95
CA LEU A 120 -0.03 8.59 -11.72
C LEU A 120 -0.68 7.21 -11.84
N LEU A 121 -1.92 7.12 -12.34
CA LEU A 121 -2.65 5.86 -12.52
C LEU A 121 -1.89 4.92 -13.46
N ARG A 122 -1.42 5.41 -14.62
CA ARG A 122 -0.64 4.61 -15.58
C ARG A 122 0.63 4.06 -14.94
N ALA A 123 1.34 4.87 -14.16
CA ALA A 123 2.56 4.44 -13.49
C ALA A 123 2.30 3.38 -12.43
N VAL A 124 1.26 3.56 -11.61
CA VAL A 124 0.86 2.57 -10.59
C VAL A 124 0.43 1.25 -11.22
N LEU A 125 -0.40 1.27 -12.29
CA LEU A 125 -0.86 0.05 -12.95
C LEU A 125 0.25 -0.72 -13.65
N ARG A 126 1.20 -0.03 -14.32
CA ARG A 126 2.38 -0.69 -14.91
C ARG A 126 3.27 -1.32 -13.85
N SER A 127 3.44 -0.63 -12.73
CA SER A 127 4.19 -1.16 -11.59
C SER A 127 3.49 -2.38 -10.99
N LEU A 128 2.16 -2.34 -10.88
CA LEU A 128 1.36 -3.45 -10.40
C LEU A 128 1.47 -4.67 -11.32
N GLU A 129 1.34 -4.47 -12.64
CA GLU A 129 1.52 -5.52 -13.65
C GLU A 129 2.88 -6.18 -13.53
N HIS A 130 3.95 -5.39 -13.40
CA HIS A 130 5.30 -5.92 -13.21
C HIS A 130 5.41 -6.77 -11.95
N TRP A 131 5.10 -6.21 -10.78
CA TRP A 131 5.23 -6.94 -9.51
C TRP A 131 4.35 -8.17 -9.44
N TYR A 132 3.13 -8.10 -9.98
CA TYR A 132 2.22 -9.23 -10.06
C TYR A 132 2.75 -10.33 -10.98
N GLY A 133 3.32 -9.95 -12.12
CA GLY A 133 3.98 -10.87 -13.05
C GLY A 133 5.16 -11.60 -12.40
N GLU A 134 6.07 -10.87 -11.74
CA GLU A 134 7.22 -11.45 -11.04
C GLU A 134 6.77 -12.41 -9.92
N TRP A 135 5.77 -12.01 -9.13
CA TRP A 135 5.22 -12.85 -8.06
C TRP A 135 4.58 -14.13 -8.59
N LYS A 136 3.80 -14.04 -9.68
CA LYS A 136 3.21 -15.22 -10.32
C LYS A 136 4.26 -16.14 -10.95
N ALA A 137 5.28 -15.58 -11.60
CA ALA A 137 6.36 -16.35 -12.22
C ALA A 137 7.19 -17.13 -11.18
N ALA A 138 7.14 -16.71 -9.91
CA ALA A 138 7.75 -17.38 -8.78
C ALA A 138 6.76 -18.26 -7.98
N ASP A 139 5.65 -18.70 -8.60
CA ASP A 139 4.59 -19.51 -7.95
C ASP A 139 4.04 -18.89 -6.65
N GLY A 140 4.03 -17.55 -6.60
CA GLY A 140 3.60 -16.78 -5.45
C GLY A 140 4.62 -16.68 -4.30
N ASP A 141 5.86 -17.12 -4.50
CA ASP A 141 6.93 -16.98 -3.52
C ASP A 141 7.45 -15.52 -3.49
N ALA A 142 7.15 -14.82 -2.39
CA ALA A 142 7.53 -13.42 -2.20
C ALA A 142 9.04 -13.21 -2.04
N SER A 143 9.77 -14.21 -1.53
CA SER A 143 11.23 -14.13 -1.42
C SER A 143 11.88 -14.34 -2.78
N ALA A 144 11.46 -15.37 -3.53
CA ALA A 144 12.03 -15.69 -4.83
C ALA A 144 11.74 -14.61 -5.89
N SER A 145 10.56 -13.98 -5.83
CA SER A 145 10.19 -12.83 -6.68
C SER A 145 10.86 -11.50 -6.28
N GLY A 146 11.58 -11.46 -5.15
CA GLY A 146 12.16 -10.23 -4.59
C GLY A 146 11.15 -9.27 -3.95
N LEU A 147 9.85 -9.60 -3.97
CA LEU A 147 8.78 -8.79 -3.41
C LEU A 147 8.95 -8.55 -1.90
N GLN A 148 9.32 -9.58 -1.14
CA GLN A 148 9.52 -9.47 0.31
C GLN A 148 10.67 -8.51 0.62
N ALA A 149 11.76 -8.57 -0.16
CA ALA A 149 12.89 -7.65 0.01
C ALA A 149 12.48 -6.20 -0.29
N ALA A 150 11.73 -5.97 -1.38
CA ALA A 150 11.23 -4.66 -1.75
C ALA A 150 10.25 -4.08 -0.72
N TYR A 151 9.33 -4.90 -0.19
CA TYR A 151 8.42 -4.49 0.86
C TYR A 151 9.17 -4.15 2.14
N THR A 152 10.11 -5.00 2.58
CA THR A 152 10.91 -4.80 3.79
C THR A 152 11.71 -3.51 3.70
N ALA A 153 12.37 -3.26 2.57
CA ALA A 153 13.16 -2.04 2.35
C ALA A 153 12.31 -0.75 2.42
N GLY A 154 11.05 -0.82 1.99
CA GLY A 154 10.11 0.30 2.08
C GLY A 154 9.28 0.36 3.37
N CYS A 155 9.46 -0.56 4.31
CA CYS A 155 8.54 -0.71 5.44
C CYS A 155 8.87 0.22 6.62
N ALA A 156 8.04 1.23 6.85
CA ALA A 156 8.15 2.15 7.99
C ALA A 156 7.68 1.55 9.33
N THR A 157 7.14 0.33 9.32
CA THR A 157 6.71 -0.37 10.54
C THR A 157 7.89 -1.04 11.26
N LEU A 158 8.86 -1.56 10.50
CA LEU A 158 9.98 -2.32 11.04
C LEU A 158 10.90 -1.46 11.92
N ASP A 159 11.58 -2.11 12.85
CA ASP A 159 12.49 -1.51 13.83
C ASP A 159 11.86 -0.50 14.79
N ARG A 160 10.52 -0.47 14.86
CA ARG A 160 9.77 0.38 15.79
C ARG A 160 9.02 -0.44 16.82
N THR A 161 8.81 0.17 17.98
CA THR A 161 7.78 -0.29 18.92
C THR A 161 6.41 0.07 18.35
N VAL A 162 5.55 -0.93 18.20
CA VAL A 162 4.22 -0.79 17.61
C VAL A 162 3.16 -1.37 18.56
N ARG A 163 1.96 -0.82 18.48
CA ARG A 163 0.74 -1.41 19.05
C ARG A 163 -0.11 -1.93 17.90
N ALA A 164 -0.27 -3.24 17.82
CA ALA A 164 -1.15 -3.90 16.86
C ALA A 164 -2.54 -4.07 17.47
N GLU A 165 -3.55 -3.47 16.85
CA GLU A 165 -4.95 -3.74 17.18
C GLU A 165 -5.40 -5.02 16.46
N LEU A 166 -5.81 -6.02 17.23
CA LEU A 166 -6.24 -7.32 16.74
C LEU A 166 -7.77 -7.36 16.61
N PRO A 167 -8.31 -8.29 15.78
CA PRO A 167 -9.74 -8.57 15.79
C PRO A 167 -10.24 -8.89 17.21
N GLY A 168 -11.45 -8.43 17.53
CA GLY A 168 -12.04 -8.63 18.87
C GLY A 168 -11.60 -7.60 19.92
N GLY A 169 -10.86 -6.56 19.55
CA GLY A 169 -10.54 -5.42 20.43
C GLY A 169 -9.31 -5.63 21.33
N ASN A 170 -8.62 -6.76 21.18
CA ASN A 170 -7.34 -6.99 21.85
C ASN A 170 -6.23 -6.17 21.20
N SER A 171 -5.18 -5.84 21.97
CA SER A 171 -4.00 -5.18 21.42
C SER A 171 -2.72 -5.82 21.91
N LEU A 172 -1.72 -5.91 21.03
CA LEU A 172 -0.38 -6.38 21.33
C LEU A 172 0.63 -5.24 21.16
N VAL A 173 1.52 -5.06 22.13
CA VAL A 173 2.64 -4.12 22.03
C VAL A 173 3.94 -4.89 21.92
N GLY A 174 4.77 -4.54 20.95
CA GLY A 174 6.04 -5.22 20.70
C GLY A 174 6.93 -4.42 19.76
N ARG A 175 8.14 -4.93 19.50
CA ARG A 175 9.00 -4.40 18.45
C ARG A 175 8.74 -5.19 17.17
N ALA A 176 8.44 -4.49 16.08
CA ALA A 176 8.35 -5.09 14.76
C ALA A 176 9.76 -5.42 14.24
N VAL A 177 10.06 -6.69 14.01
CA VAL A 177 11.41 -7.16 13.65
C VAL A 177 11.49 -7.71 12.24
N ALA A 178 10.40 -8.23 11.69
CA ALA A 178 10.39 -8.77 10.33
C ALA A 178 8.98 -8.79 9.72
N ILE A 179 8.96 -8.95 8.40
CA ILE A 179 7.80 -9.49 7.67
C ILE A 179 8.15 -10.92 7.29
N ASP A 180 7.38 -11.90 7.75
CA ASP A 180 7.61 -13.32 7.47
C ASP A 180 7.26 -13.71 6.02
N GLY A 181 7.53 -14.97 5.67
CA GLY A 181 7.26 -15.49 4.32
C GLY A 181 5.77 -15.51 3.93
N ASP A 182 4.86 -15.32 4.87
CA ASP A 182 3.40 -15.23 4.66
C ASP A 182 2.91 -13.77 4.64
N GLY A 183 3.81 -12.78 4.74
CA GLY A 183 3.47 -11.36 4.75
C GLY A 183 2.96 -10.86 6.11
N ARG A 184 3.18 -11.62 7.20
CA ARG A 184 2.76 -11.26 8.55
C ARG A 184 3.86 -10.49 9.26
N LEU A 185 3.45 -9.59 10.14
CA LEU A 185 4.37 -8.88 11.03
C LEU A 185 4.84 -9.81 12.15
N VAL A 186 6.15 -9.84 12.39
CA VAL A 186 6.81 -10.52 13.53
C VAL A 186 7.28 -9.50 14.54
#